data_AF-A0A8J9X4W8-F1
#
_entry.id   AF-A0A8J9X4W8-F1
#
_cell.length_a   1.000
_cell.length_b   1.000
_cell.length_c   1.000
_cell.angle_alpha   90.00
_cell.angle_beta   90.00
_cell.angle_gamma   90.00
#
_symmetry.space_group_name_H-M   'P 1'
#
loop_
_entity.id
_entity.type
_entity.pdbx_description
1 polymer ?
#
loop_
_entity_poly.entity_id
_entity_poly.type
_entity_poly.pdbx_seq_one_letter_code
_entity_poly.pdbx_strand_id
1 'polypeptide(L)'
;YIAFRDIMAMLLLGFGYLMTFLKNYGIGAVGFTMMLSILAMEANIPMELLMRTLKGDDGEDTSWPMPLSMETLIDAEFSAATLMISFGALIGTATPLQMMLIALSQSFFYALNKVFFVFGMVGAEDVGGSMTIHCF
;
A
#
# COMPACT_ATOMS: atom_id res chain seq x y z
N TYR A 1 12.96 7.95 -8.16
CA TYR A 1 12.97 9.16 -7.28
C TYR A 1 11.82 10.11 -7.58
N ILE A 2 11.64 10.60 -8.84
CA ILE A 2 10.50 11.48 -9.17
C ILE A 2 9.16 10.80 -8.89
N ALA A 3 8.97 9.57 -9.38
CA ALA A 3 7.75 8.79 -9.12
C ALA A 3 7.43 8.66 -7.63
N PHE A 4 8.41 8.24 -6.82
CA PHE A 4 8.29 8.15 -5.36
C PHE A 4 7.77 9.46 -4.73
N ARG A 5 8.40 10.59 -5.06
CA ARG A 5 7.97 11.89 -4.52
C ARG A 5 6.53 12.24 -4.92
N ASP A 6 6.17 11.99 -6.18
CA ASP A 6 4.87 12.38 -6.71
C ASP A 6 3.75 11.48 -6.13
N ILE A 7 4.03 10.18 -5.90
CA ILE A 7 3.12 9.25 -5.23
C ILE A 7 2.98 9.61 -3.74
N MET A 8 4.08 9.91 -3.04
CA MET A 8 4.03 10.39 -1.66
C MET A 8 3.18 11.67 -1.55
N ALA A 9 3.32 12.60 -2.49
CA ALA A 9 2.49 13.81 -2.53
C ALA A 9 1.00 13.46 -2.75
N MET A 10 0.68 12.49 -3.61
CA MET A 10 -0.68 11.98 -3.78
C MET A 10 -1.23 11.33 -2.50
N LEU A 11 -0.44 10.55 -1.76
CA LEU A 11 -0.85 9.93 -0.50
C LEU A 11 -1.14 10.98 0.58
N LEU A 12 -0.18 11.88 0.82
CA LEU A 12 -0.29 12.82 1.94
C LEU A 12 -1.19 14.00 1.63
N LEU A 13 -1.03 14.63 0.46
CA LEU A 13 -1.80 15.80 0.07
C LEU A 13 -3.09 15.41 -0.66
N GLY A 14 -3.01 14.48 -1.62
CA GLY A 14 -4.17 14.04 -2.39
C GLY A 14 -5.24 13.38 -1.51
N PHE A 15 -4.97 12.17 -1.02
CA PHE A 15 -5.87 11.44 -0.14
C PHE A 15 -6.14 12.18 1.17
N GLY A 16 -5.08 12.75 1.78
CA GLY A 16 -5.21 13.45 3.05
C GLY A 16 -6.21 14.60 3.03
N TYR A 17 -6.12 15.49 2.03
CA TYR A 17 -7.09 16.59 1.91
C TYR A 17 -8.42 16.16 1.31
N LEU A 18 -8.45 15.16 0.41
CA LEU A 18 -9.70 14.61 -0.11
C LEU A 18 -10.62 14.14 1.02
N MET A 19 -10.05 13.51 2.06
CA MET A 19 -10.77 13.00 3.22
C MET A 19 -11.25 14.08 4.21
N THR A 20 -10.90 15.36 4.01
CA THR A 20 -11.30 16.46 4.90
C THR A 20 -12.72 16.98 4.67
N PHE A 21 -13.46 16.43 3.71
CA PHE A 21 -14.83 16.87 3.42
C PHE A 21 -15.80 16.68 4.62
N LEU A 22 -15.44 15.84 5.59
CA LEU A 22 -16.17 15.67 6.84
C LEU A 22 -15.97 16.88 7.77
N LYS A 23 -17.04 17.65 7.96
CA LYS A 23 -17.08 18.93 8.71
C LYS A 23 -16.32 18.92 10.05
N ASN A 24 -16.46 17.86 10.85
CA ASN A 24 -15.86 17.78 12.19
C ASN A 24 -14.70 16.77 12.27
N TYR A 25 -14.14 16.33 11.14
CA TYR A 25 -13.11 15.29 11.10
C TYR A 25 -11.86 15.71 10.32
N GLY A 26 -11.75 16.96 9.84
CA GLY A 26 -10.66 17.40 8.97
C GLY A 26 -9.24 17.19 9.54
N ILE A 27 -8.99 17.55 10.80
CA ILE A 27 -7.66 17.35 11.43
C ILE A 27 -7.37 15.86 11.62
N GLY A 28 -8.39 15.09 12.02
CA GLY A 28 -8.28 13.64 12.17
C GLY A 28 -8.00 12.95 10.83
N ALA A 29 -8.68 13.35 9.76
CA ALA A 29 -8.50 12.82 8.42
C ALA A 29 -7.04 12.95 7.95
N VAL A 30 -6.46 14.15 8.04
CA VAL A 30 -5.06 14.38 7.61
C VAL A 30 -4.08 13.63 8.51
N GLY A 31 -4.26 13.69 9.82
CA GLY A 31 -3.38 13.02 10.79
C GLY A 31 -3.38 11.50 10.65
N PHE A 32 -4.57 10.90 10.53
CA PHE A 32 -4.71 9.46 10.31
C PHE A 32 -4.21 9.04 8.93
N THR A 33 -4.40 9.85 7.89
CA THR A 33 -3.82 9.57 6.56
C THR A 33 -2.29 9.48 6.63
N MET A 34 -1.63 10.43 7.28
CA MET A 34 -0.17 10.39 7.46
C MET A 34 0.27 9.16 8.25
N MET A 35 -0.34 8.91 9.41
CA MET A 35 0.01 7.79 10.29
C MET A 35 -0.20 6.43 9.61
N LEU A 36 -1.37 6.23 9.00
CA LEU A 36 -1.71 4.96 8.35
C LEU A 36 -0.89 4.72 7.08
N SER A 37 -0.53 5.77 6.33
CA SER A 37 0.32 5.62 5.14
C SER A 37 1.71 5.10 5.52
N ILE A 38 2.34 5.68 6.55
CA ILE A 38 3.66 5.23 7.02
C ILE A 38 3.57 3.80 7.57
N LEU A 39 2.55 3.51 8.40
CA LEU A 39 2.35 2.17 8.96
C LEU A 39 2.16 1.11 7.85
N ALA A 40 1.38 1.42 6.82
CA ALA A 40 1.16 0.53 5.69
C ALA A 40 2.43 0.30 4.88
N MET A 41 3.21 1.35 4.62
CA MET A 41 4.49 1.22 3.92
C MET A 41 5.46 0.32 4.70
N GLU A 42 5.65 0.60 5.99
CA GLU A 42 6.54 -0.17 6.87
C GLU A 42 6.09 -1.63 7.02
N ALA A 43 4.79 -1.87 7.08
CA ALA A 43 4.23 -3.22 7.16
C ALA A 43 4.31 -3.97 5.82
N ASN A 44 4.17 -3.27 4.70
CA ASN A 44 4.19 -3.90 3.38
C ASN A 44 5.60 -4.30 2.93
N ILE A 45 6.63 -3.48 3.17
CA ILE A 45 8.02 -3.78 2.77
C ILE A 45 8.45 -5.22 3.11
N PRO A 46 8.36 -5.70 4.37
CA PRO A 46 8.75 -7.07 4.69
C PRO A 46 7.83 -8.13 4.04
N MET A 47 6.54 -7.82 3.84
CA MET A 47 5.59 -8.74 3.21
C MET A 47 5.85 -8.88 1.72
N GLU A 48 6.08 -7.77 1.01
CA GLU A 48 6.41 -7.74 -0.42
C GLU A 48 7.72 -8.49 -0.68
N LEU A 49 8.77 -8.20 0.10
CA LEU A 49 10.05 -8.90 -0.03
C LEU A 49 9.90 -10.40 0.25
N LEU A 50 9.12 -10.77 1.27
CA LEU A 50 8.85 -12.17 1.60
C LEU A 50 8.12 -12.87 0.45
N MET A 51 7.05 -12.27 -0.09
CA MET A 51 6.28 -12.85 -1.19
C MET A 51 7.12 -12.99 -2.47
N ARG A 52 7.94 -11.98 -2.81
CA ARG A 52 8.88 -12.04 -3.94
C ARG A 52 9.90 -13.18 -3.76
N THR A 53 10.43 -13.34 -2.54
CA THR A 53 11.36 -14.43 -2.22
C THR A 53 10.69 -15.80 -2.32
N LEU A 54 9.44 -15.93 -1.85
CA LEU A 54 8.68 -17.19 -1.90
C LEU A 54 8.23 -17.58 -3.31
N LYS A 55 7.94 -16.59 -4.18
CA LYS A 55 7.57 -16.85 -5.58
C LYS A 55 8.75 -17.45 -6.34
N GLY A 56 9.96 -16.91 -6.10
CA GLY A 56 11.19 -17.31 -6.80
C GLY A 56 11.13 -16.92 -8.29
N ASP A 57 11.84 -15.86 -8.68
CA ASP A 57 12.02 -15.54 -10.10
C ASP A 57 13.27 -16.27 -10.64
N ASP A 58 13.15 -16.83 -11.84
CA ASP A 58 14.09 -17.77 -12.48
C ASP A 58 15.48 -17.20 -12.89
N GLY A 59 15.97 -16.13 -12.26
CA GLY A 59 17.24 -15.52 -12.68
C GLY A 59 17.93 -14.48 -11.79
N GLU A 60 17.33 -14.09 -10.66
CA GLU A 60 17.91 -13.11 -9.72
C GLU A 60 18.28 -13.80 -8.40
N ASP A 61 19.29 -13.30 -7.69
CA ASP A 61 19.77 -13.89 -6.43
C ASP A 61 18.69 -13.73 -5.34
N THR A 62 17.82 -14.75 -5.18
CA THR A 62 16.70 -14.78 -4.22
C THR A 62 17.16 -14.99 -2.78
N SER A 63 18.35 -14.51 -2.43
CA SER A 63 18.88 -14.59 -1.07
C SER A 63 18.04 -13.74 -0.13
N TRP A 64 17.63 -14.33 1.00
CA TRP A 64 16.87 -13.63 2.03
C TRP A 64 17.82 -13.00 3.06
N PRO A 65 17.62 -11.73 3.48
CA PRO A 65 16.63 -10.77 2.95
C PRO A 65 17.12 -10.08 1.66
N MET A 66 16.19 -9.88 0.72
CA MET A 66 16.48 -9.07 -0.48
C MET A 66 16.83 -7.62 -0.09
N PRO A 67 17.76 -6.98 -0.80
CA PRO A 67 18.14 -5.59 -0.53
C PRO A 67 16.98 -4.64 -0.81
N LEU A 68 16.83 -3.62 0.03
CA LEU A 68 15.87 -2.55 -0.19
C LEU A 68 16.30 -1.71 -1.40
N SER A 69 15.39 -1.55 -2.34
CA SER A 69 15.58 -0.69 -3.51
C SER A 69 14.51 0.41 -3.55
N MET A 70 14.72 1.42 -4.41
CA MET A 70 13.68 2.43 -4.66
C MET A 70 12.39 1.82 -5.22
N GLU A 71 12.46 0.69 -5.90
CA GLU A 71 11.28 -0.02 -6.41
C GLU A 71 10.46 -0.59 -5.26
N THR A 72 11.11 -1.22 -4.26
CA THR A 72 10.44 -1.72 -3.05
C THR A 72 9.72 -0.60 -2.32
N LEU A 73 10.33 0.59 -2.24
CA LEU A 73 9.71 1.75 -1.59
C LEU A 73 8.50 2.27 -2.37
N ILE A 74 8.59 2.35 -3.70
CA ILE A 74 7.46 2.76 -4.56
C ILE A 74 6.30 1.75 -4.46
N ASP A 75 6.60 0.46 -4.40
CA ASP A 75 5.59 -0.58 -4.22
C ASP A 75 4.89 -0.51 -2.87
N ALA A 76 5.63 -0.17 -1.82
CA ALA A 76 5.07 0.07 -0.50
C ALA A 76 4.13 1.30 -0.52
N GLU A 77 4.43 2.34 -1.30
CA GLU A 77 3.52 3.48 -1.50
C GLU A 77 2.24 3.06 -2.24
N PHE A 78 2.32 2.14 -3.21
CA PHE A 78 1.14 1.60 -3.88
C PHE A 78 0.27 0.78 -2.91
N SER A 79 0.87 -0.04 -2.05
CA SER A 79 0.14 -0.72 -0.97
C SER A 79 -0.54 0.27 -0.02
N ALA A 80 0.14 1.38 0.32
CA ALA A 80 -0.43 2.42 1.15
C ALA A 80 -1.58 3.14 0.45
N ALA A 81 -1.51 3.34 -0.87
CA ALA A 81 -2.59 3.93 -1.67
C ALA A 81 -3.85 3.05 -1.62
N THR A 82 -3.69 1.73 -1.76
CA THR A 82 -4.77 0.77 -1.56
C THR A 82 -5.40 0.92 -0.17
N LEU A 83 -4.60 1.09 0.89
CA LEU A 83 -5.15 1.32 2.23
C LEU A 83 -5.92 2.63 2.31
N MET A 84 -5.47 3.69 1.64
CA MET A 84 -6.18 4.97 1.64
C MET A 84 -7.53 4.88 0.93
N ILE A 85 -7.66 4.02 -0.07
CA ILE A 85 -8.96 3.70 -0.71
C ILE A 85 -9.88 3.00 0.31
N SER A 86 -9.38 1.96 0.99
CA SER A 86 -10.13 1.29 2.08
C SER A 86 -10.51 2.24 3.21
N PHE A 87 -9.60 3.14 3.59
CA PHE A 87 -9.85 4.14 4.63
C PHE A 87 -10.94 5.12 4.21
N GLY A 88 -10.96 5.55 2.94
CA GLY A 88 -12.04 6.37 2.40
C GLY A 88 -13.42 5.72 2.52
N ALA A 89 -13.51 4.40 2.42
CA ALA A 89 -14.77 3.65 2.63
C ALA A 89 -15.17 3.53 4.12
N LEU A 90 -14.21 3.59 5.04
CA LEU A 90 -14.41 3.38 6.48
C LEU A 90 -14.30 4.66 7.32
N ILE A 91 -14.09 5.80 6.67
CA ILE A 91 -13.85 7.07 7.35
C ILE A 91 -15.07 7.48 8.19
N GLY A 92 -14.82 7.80 9.46
CA GLY A 92 -15.87 8.17 10.42
C GLY A 92 -16.64 7.01 11.03
N THR A 93 -16.43 5.76 10.58
CA THR A 93 -17.08 4.57 11.15
C THR A 93 -16.10 3.64 11.88
N ALA A 94 -14.85 3.52 11.41
CA ALA A 94 -13.83 2.70 12.05
C ALA A 94 -13.03 3.48 13.09
N THR A 95 -12.69 2.81 14.19
CA THR A 95 -11.77 3.36 15.21
C THR A 95 -10.32 3.35 14.71
N PRO A 96 -9.43 4.20 15.26
CA PRO A 96 -8.02 4.22 14.86
C PRO A 96 -7.33 2.85 15.02
N LEU A 97 -7.64 2.12 16.08
CA LEU A 97 -7.10 0.77 16.30
C LEU A 97 -7.57 -0.22 15.24
N GLN A 98 -8.86 -0.18 14.86
CA GLN A 98 -9.38 -1.02 13.77
C GLN A 98 -8.68 -0.69 12.45
N MET A 99 -8.44 0.59 12.17
CA MET A 99 -7.70 1.00 10.96
C MET A 99 -6.26 0.52 10.96
N MET A 100 -5.56 0.52 12.11
CA MET A 100 -4.21 -0.05 12.19
C MET A 100 -4.21 -1.56 11.95
N LEU A 101 -5.19 -2.29 12.49
CA LEU A 101 -5.31 -3.73 12.24
C LEU A 101 -5.60 -4.04 10.76
N ILE A 102 -6.45 -3.23 10.12
CA ILE A 102 -6.70 -3.30 8.68
C ILE A 102 -5.43 -3.00 7.89
N ALA A 103 -4.66 -1.97 8.27
CA ALA A 103 -3.40 -1.63 7.60
C ALA A 103 -2.42 -2.81 7.59
N LEU A 104 -2.24 -3.47 8.73
CA LEU A 104 -1.35 -4.62 8.87
C LEU A 104 -1.83 -5.83 8.07
N SER A 105 -3.13 -6.17 8.16
CA SER A 105 -3.68 -7.32 7.44
C SER A 105 -3.72 -7.08 5.93
N GLN A 106 -4.15 -5.90 5.50
CA GLN A 106 -4.22 -5.53 4.09
C GLN A 106 -2.84 -5.52 3.45
N SER A 107 -1.79 -5.09 4.16
CA SER A 107 -0.41 -5.12 3.65
C SER A 107 0.04 -6.54 3.28
N PHE A 108 -0.32 -7.54 4.09
CA PHE A 108 -0.05 -8.95 3.80
C PHE A 108 -0.84 -9.45 2.59
N PHE A 109 -2.16 -9.22 2.57
CA PHE A 109 -3.03 -9.70 1.49
C PHE A 109 -2.74 -8.99 0.15
N TYR A 110 -2.35 -7.71 0.19
CA TYR A 110 -1.93 -6.97 -1.00
C TYR A 110 -0.69 -7.60 -1.63
N ALA A 111 0.36 -7.85 -0.84
CA ALA A 111 1.59 -8.48 -1.34
C ALA A 111 1.31 -9.88 -1.92
N LEU A 112 0.47 -10.67 -1.24
CA LEU A 112 0.03 -11.98 -1.73
C LEU A 112 -0.73 -11.85 -3.06
N ASN A 113 -1.72 -10.95 -3.14
CA ASN A 113 -2.54 -10.70 -4.32
C ASN A 113 -1.68 -10.27 -5.53
N LYS A 114 -0.83 -9.26 -5.32
CA LYS A 114 0.02 -8.70 -6.36
C LYS A 114 1.00 -9.75 -6.92
N VAL A 115 1.78 -10.38 -6.04
CA VAL A 115 2.90 -11.24 -6.45
C VAL A 115 2.42 -12.60 -7.00
N PHE A 116 1.49 -13.26 -6.32
CA PHE A 116 1.05 -14.61 -6.67
C PHE A 116 -0.16 -14.64 -7.59
N PHE A 117 -1.19 -13.83 -7.33
CA PHE A 117 -2.43 -13.92 -8.09
C PHE A 117 -2.36 -13.11 -9.38
N VAL A 118 -2.19 -11.79 -9.29
CA VAL A 118 -2.23 -10.90 -10.46
C VAL A 118 -1.04 -11.15 -11.39
N PHE A 119 0.19 -11.03 -10.89
CA PHE A 119 1.40 -11.21 -11.70
C PHE A 119 1.91 -12.65 -11.76
N GLY A 120 1.38 -13.56 -10.97
CA GLY A 120 1.77 -14.98 -10.98
C GLY A 120 0.82 -15.81 -11.82
N MET A 121 -0.35 -16.15 -11.25
CA MET A 121 -1.30 -17.08 -11.86
C MET A 121 -2.04 -16.50 -13.07
N VAL A 122 -2.49 -15.24 -12.98
CA VAL A 122 -3.23 -14.59 -14.07
C VAL A 122 -2.27 -14.08 -15.14
N GLY A 123 -1.05 -13.67 -14.75
CA GLY A 123 -0.07 -13.09 -15.66
C GLY A 123 -0.55 -11.79 -16.28
N ALA A 124 -1.32 -11.00 -15.54
CA ALA A 124 -1.95 -9.79 -16.06
C ALA A 124 -0.97 -8.61 -16.15
N GLU A 125 -1.13 -7.77 -17.15
CA GLU A 125 -0.43 -6.49 -17.24
C GLU A 125 -1.24 -5.40 -16.55
N ASP A 126 -0.77 -4.94 -15.39
CA ASP A 126 -1.47 -3.95 -14.56
C ASP A 126 -0.60 -2.73 -14.23
N VAL A 127 -0.09 -2.07 -15.28
CA VAL A 127 0.86 -0.94 -15.16
C VAL A 127 0.29 0.22 -14.32
N GLY A 128 -1.02 0.45 -14.40
CA GLY A 128 -1.71 1.52 -13.68
C GLY A 128 -2.28 1.10 -12.31
N GLY A 129 -2.11 -0.16 -11.90
CA GLY A 129 -2.66 -0.66 -10.64
C GLY A 129 -4.18 -0.73 -10.58
N SER A 130 -4.87 -0.85 -11.73
CA SER A 130 -6.33 -0.92 -11.77
C SER A 130 -6.86 -2.15 -11.04
N MET A 131 -6.15 -3.28 -11.10
CA MET A 131 -6.54 -4.50 -10.39
C MET A 131 -5.86 -4.62 -9.02
N THR A 132 -4.55 -4.35 -8.95
CA THR A 132 -3.75 -4.54 -7.74
C THR A 132 -4.00 -3.46 -6.67
N ILE A 133 -4.31 -2.23 -7.07
CA ILE A 133 -4.49 -1.09 -6.16
C ILE A 133 -5.96 -0.70 -6.03
N HIS A 134 -6.63 -0.42 -7.16
CA HIS A 134 -7.95 0.22 -7.13
C HIS A 134 -9.11 -0.76 -6.95
N CYS A 135 -9.00 -1.97 -7.50
CA CYS A 135 -10.05 -2.99 -7.42
C CYS A 135 -9.92 -3.90 -6.19
N PHE A 136 -8.69 -4.10 -5.70
CA PHE A 136 -8.39 -4.92 -4.53
C PHE A 136 -8.83 -4.23 -3.23
#